data_AF-A0A091SLD6-F1
#
_entry.id   AF-A0A091SLD6-F1
#
_cell.length_a   1.000
_cell.length_b   1.000
_cell.length_c   1.000
_cell.angle_alpha   90.00
_cell.angle_beta   90.00
_cell.angle_gamma   90.00
#
_symmetry.space_group_name_H-M   'P 1'
#
loop_
_entity.id
_entity.type
_entity.pdbx_description
1 polymer ?
#
loop_
_entity_poly.entity_id
_entity_poly.type
_entity_poly.pdbx_seq_one_letter_code
_entity_poly.pdbx_strand_id
1 'polypeptide(L)'
;MASLCYNKGCGQTFDPEHNAKDSCLYHPGVPIFHDALKGWSCCKKRTTDFSEFLSIKGCTKGFHSKEKPPEPFSQKETSDKPKAKPAEELIIQGPKSAEKMQRERPSSDEPRQLLPIKVSRSLEQALEKLNLSSKDEAPEGSCTGASAAQVRAGTTCKNAACKAIYQGPESDAEVCTFHPGVPVFHEGMKYWSCCGVKTTDFSTFLEQPGCSSGRHCWTGKGQDKKAVSCRQDWHQTSSQVVVTVYAKNPLPTLSSVKANRTVLEVHVIFEGNKIFQAELDLWGVIEIEKSFVSMVPTKVEITLCKASPGSWVRLELPQSR
;
A
#
# COMPACT_ATOMS: atom_id res chain seq x y z
N MET A 1 54.50 4.39 -18.34
CA MET A 1 53.01 4.51 -18.39
C MET A 1 52.47 4.19 -17.00
N ALA A 2 51.77 5.12 -16.35
CA ALA A 2 51.27 4.88 -15.00
C ALA A 2 50.23 3.75 -14.96
N SER A 3 50.49 2.71 -14.17
CA SER A 3 49.60 1.57 -13.95
C SER A 3 48.99 1.65 -12.56
N LEU A 4 47.74 1.19 -12.39
CA LEU A 4 47.09 1.15 -11.07
C LEU A 4 47.59 -0.05 -10.26
N CYS A 5 47.90 0.17 -8.99
CA CYS A 5 48.23 -0.89 -8.04
C CYS A 5 46.97 -1.56 -7.51
N TYR A 6 46.86 -2.88 -7.72
CA TYR A 6 45.74 -3.69 -7.24
C TYR A 6 46.01 -4.39 -5.90
N ASN A 7 47.16 -4.13 -5.27
CA ASN A 7 47.40 -4.63 -3.92
C ASN A 7 46.37 -4.03 -2.94
N LYS A 8 45.84 -4.89 -2.06
CA LYS A 8 44.74 -4.54 -1.15
C LYS A 8 45.15 -3.40 -0.21
N GLY A 9 44.46 -2.27 -0.29
CA GLY A 9 44.72 -1.09 0.55
C GLY A 9 45.79 -0.13 0.02
N CYS A 10 46.36 -0.36 -1.17
CA CYS A 10 47.27 0.59 -1.83
C CYS A 10 46.52 1.56 -2.76
N GLY A 11 45.95 1.06 -3.87
CA GLY A 11 45.15 1.85 -4.82
C GLY A 11 45.89 3.01 -5.52
N GLN A 12 47.22 3.09 -5.40
CA GLN A 12 48.03 4.14 -6.00
C GLN A 12 48.41 3.81 -7.45
N THR A 13 48.67 4.83 -8.25
CA THR A 13 49.30 4.68 -9.57
C THR A 13 50.81 4.60 -9.41
N PHE A 14 51.45 3.70 -10.16
CA PHE A 14 52.90 3.49 -10.14
C PHE A 14 53.44 3.30 -11.56
N ASP A 15 54.72 3.56 -11.75
CA ASP A 15 55.39 3.30 -13.02
C ASP A 15 56.07 1.91 -12.95
N PRO A 16 55.74 0.96 -13.86
CA PRO A 16 56.30 -0.39 -13.81
C PRO A 16 57.82 -0.45 -13.89
N GLU A 17 58.44 0.54 -14.53
CA GLU A 17 59.90 0.64 -14.70
C GLU A 17 60.61 1.12 -13.42
N HIS A 18 59.88 1.78 -12.51
CA HIS A 18 60.39 2.37 -11.27
C HIS A 18 59.67 1.78 -10.03
N ASN A 19 59.58 0.45 -9.94
CA ASN A 19 58.91 -0.26 -8.85
C ASN A 19 59.93 -0.87 -7.88
N ALA A 20 60.15 -0.23 -6.73
CA ALA A 20 61.06 -0.73 -5.70
C ALA A 20 60.33 -1.63 -4.69
N LYS A 21 61.11 -2.42 -3.94
CA LYS A 21 60.59 -3.43 -2.99
C LYS A 21 59.81 -2.83 -1.81
N ASP A 22 59.94 -1.53 -1.57
CA ASP A 22 59.30 -0.82 -0.47
C ASP A 22 58.31 0.26 -0.92
N SER A 23 58.02 0.35 -2.22
CA SER A 23 57.16 1.38 -2.80
C SER A 23 55.67 1.23 -2.46
N CYS A 24 55.19 -0.01 -2.25
CA CYS A 24 53.78 -0.29 -1.96
C CYS A 24 53.55 -0.65 -0.49
N LEU A 25 52.57 -0.02 0.15
CA LEU A 25 52.03 -0.43 1.45
C LEU A 25 50.66 -1.10 1.26
N TYR A 26 50.56 -2.38 1.61
CA TYR A 26 49.34 -3.17 1.39
C TYR A 26 49.06 -4.19 2.49
N HIS A 27 47.87 -4.78 2.45
CA HIS A 27 47.46 -5.88 3.33
C HIS A 27 47.60 -7.22 2.61
N PRO A 28 48.46 -8.15 3.06
CA PRO A 28 48.52 -9.51 2.52
C PRO A 28 47.32 -10.35 2.97
N GLY A 29 46.65 -9.94 4.05
CA GLY A 29 45.49 -10.64 4.60
C GLY A 29 44.20 -10.44 3.82
N VAL A 30 43.16 -11.16 4.23
CA VAL A 30 41.79 -11.00 3.72
C VAL A 30 41.00 -10.08 4.67
N PRO A 31 40.00 -9.35 4.15
CA PRO A 31 39.00 -8.70 4.99
C PRO A 31 38.31 -9.72 5.89
N ILE A 32 38.15 -9.40 7.17
CA ILE A 32 37.44 -10.20 8.17
C ILE A 32 36.33 -9.34 8.77
N PHE A 33 35.13 -9.91 8.83
CA PHE A 33 33.93 -9.26 9.35
C PHE A 33 33.28 -10.21 10.37
N HIS A 34 33.44 -9.93 11.67
CA HIS A 34 32.88 -10.74 12.76
C HIS A 34 32.48 -9.83 13.93
N ASP A 35 31.36 -10.11 14.60
CA ASP A 35 30.85 -9.35 15.76
C ASP A 35 30.77 -7.82 15.54
N ALA A 36 30.24 -7.40 14.38
CA ALA A 36 30.17 -6.00 13.94
C ALA A 36 31.53 -5.28 13.77
N LEU A 37 32.65 -5.97 14.00
CA LEU A 37 34.01 -5.49 13.81
C LEU A 37 34.53 -5.89 12.42
N LYS A 38 35.22 -4.95 11.79
CA LYS A 38 35.79 -5.03 10.45
C LYS A 38 37.29 -4.86 10.55
N GLY A 39 38.06 -5.68 9.85
CA GLY A 39 39.51 -5.60 9.89
C GLY A 39 40.17 -6.45 8.83
N TRP A 40 41.50 -6.44 8.84
CA TRP A 40 42.32 -7.31 7.99
C TRP A 40 42.87 -8.46 8.83
N SER A 41 42.90 -9.68 8.30
CA SER A 41 43.46 -10.84 9.02
C SER A 41 44.94 -10.66 9.37
N CYS A 42 45.67 -9.86 8.58
CA CYS A 42 47.07 -9.50 8.82
C CYS A 42 47.27 -8.35 9.82
N CYS A 43 46.20 -7.74 10.33
CA CYS A 43 46.25 -6.62 11.26
C CYS A 43 45.50 -6.94 12.55
N LYS A 44 45.88 -6.29 13.66
CA LYS A 44 45.11 -6.32 14.92
C LYS A 44 44.04 -5.23 15.00
N LYS A 45 44.16 -4.15 14.21
CA LYS A 45 43.17 -3.05 14.18
C LYS A 45 41.81 -3.58 13.72
N ARG A 46 40.76 -3.22 14.46
CA ARG A 46 39.36 -3.54 14.19
C ARG A 46 38.53 -2.26 14.30
N THR A 47 37.57 -2.08 13.41
CA THR A 47 36.70 -0.89 13.37
C THR A 47 35.25 -1.33 13.23
N THR A 48 34.32 -0.61 13.84
CA THR A 48 32.89 -0.82 13.60
C THR A 48 32.42 -0.07 12.35
N ASP A 49 33.11 1.01 11.98
CA ASP A 49 32.84 1.83 10.81
C ASP A 49 33.50 1.26 9.53
N PHE A 50 32.75 1.28 8.42
CA PHE A 50 33.19 0.75 7.13
C PHE A 50 34.18 1.69 6.40
N SER A 51 33.99 3.01 6.53
CA SER A 51 34.88 4.00 5.94
C SER A 51 36.25 3.97 6.62
N GLU A 52 36.26 3.78 7.94
CA GLU A 52 37.49 3.61 8.71
C GLU A 52 38.22 2.31 8.34
N PHE A 53 37.48 1.22 8.10
CA PHE A 53 38.05 -0.06 7.63
C PHE A 53 38.77 0.07 6.29
N LEU A 54 38.14 0.73 5.30
CA LEU A 54 38.75 1.00 4.00
C LEU A 54 39.98 1.91 4.11
N SER A 55 40.02 2.75 5.14
CA SER A 55 41.12 3.69 5.40
C SER A 55 42.28 3.08 6.20
N ILE A 56 42.21 1.80 6.63
CA ILE A 56 43.30 1.13 7.33
C ILE A 56 44.50 0.98 6.39
N LYS A 57 45.59 1.68 6.70
CA LYS A 57 46.86 1.61 5.95
C LYS A 57 47.42 0.19 5.92
N GLY A 58 47.99 -0.21 4.78
CA GLY A 58 48.65 -1.49 4.59
C GLY A 58 49.71 -1.79 5.66
N CYS A 59 49.78 -3.04 6.12
CA CYS A 59 50.74 -3.45 7.15
C CYS A 59 52.04 -4.07 6.58
N THR A 60 52.14 -4.27 5.27
CA THR A 60 53.31 -4.88 4.61
C THR A 60 53.83 -3.98 3.49
N LYS A 61 55.16 -3.86 3.40
CA LYS A 61 55.86 -3.18 2.30
C LYS A 61 56.23 -4.19 1.20
N GLY A 62 56.03 -3.82 -0.06
CA GLY A 62 56.37 -4.66 -1.21
C GLY A 62 56.37 -3.88 -2.52
N PHE A 63 56.45 -4.61 -3.62
CA PHE A 63 56.27 -4.08 -4.97
C PHE A 63 54.79 -3.78 -5.24
N HIS A 64 54.51 -2.78 -6.07
CA HIS A 64 53.17 -2.60 -6.62
C HIS A 64 52.82 -3.73 -7.59
N SER A 65 51.55 -4.16 -7.62
CA SER A 65 51.05 -5.17 -8.55
C SER A 65 50.07 -4.57 -9.55
N LYS A 66 50.30 -4.84 -10.84
CA LYS A 66 49.39 -4.50 -11.95
C LYS A 66 48.32 -5.58 -12.18
N GLU A 67 48.48 -6.75 -11.56
CA GLU A 67 47.56 -7.86 -11.73
C GLU A 67 46.29 -7.59 -10.93
N LYS A 68 45.15 -7.43 -11.62
CA LYS A 68 43.84 -7.38 -10.97
C LYS A 68 43.59 -8.77 -10.34
N PRO A 69 43.47 -8.89 -9.00
CA PRO A 69 43.08 -10.15 -8.40
C PRO A 69 41.77 -10.63 -9.03
N PRO A 70 41.61 -11.94 -9.27
CA PRO A 70 40.34 -12.47 -9.72
C PRO A 70 39.25 -12.00 -8.76
N GLU A 71 38.12 -11.54 -9.31
CA GLU A 71 36.96 -11.19 -8.50
C GLU A 71 36.65 -12.39 -7.59
N PRO A 72 36.42 -12.18 -6.28
CA PRO A 72 36.24 -13.29 -5.38
C PRO A 72 34.96 -14.04 -5.79
N PHE A 73 35.15 -15.11 -6.55
CA PHE A 73 34.24 -16.23 -6.56
C PHE A 73 34.13 -16.65 -5.09
N SER A 74 32.95 -16.50 -4.52
CA SER A 74 32.60 -17.02 -3.21
C SER A 74 33.01 -18.49 -3.14
N GLN A 75 34.17 -18.75 -2.55
CA GLN A 75 34.71 -20.08 -2.38
C GLN A 75 33.81 -20.81 -1.39
N LYS A 76 33.11 -21.84 -1.87
CA LYS A 76 32.63 -22.92 -1.01
C LYS A 76 33.88 -23.59 -0.45
N GLU A 77 34.09 -23.50 0.86
CA GLU A 77 35.16 -24.23 1.52
C GLU A 77 34.84 -25.73 1.46
N THR A 78 35.63 -26.49 0.71
CA THR A 78 35.72 -27.95 0.83
C THR A 78 36.81 -28.29 1.83
N SER A 79 36.42 -28.78 3.00
CA SER A 79 37.33 -29.42 3.96
C SER A 79 36.77 -30.79 4.31
N ASP A 80 37.52 -31.82 3.94
CA ASP A 80 37.24 -33.24 4.09
C ASP A 80 37.63 -33.73 5.51
N LYS A 81 36.65 -34.13 6.34
CA LYS A 81 36.76 -35.21 7.35
C LYS A 81 35.39 -35.53 8.02
N PRO A 82 35.14 -36.79 8.47
CA PRO A 82 33.78 -37.34 8.58
C PRO A 82 33.19 -37.43 10.02
N LYS A 83 31.84 -37.50 10.07
CA LYS A 83 30.88 -37.84 11.17
C LYS A 83 30.56 -36.67 12.15
N ALA A 84 29.32 -36.35 12.54
CA ALA A 84 28.02 -37.05 12.56
C ALA A 84 26.80 -36.08 12.72
N LYS A 85 25.61 -36.56 12.28
CA LYS A 85 24.20 -36.11 12.50
C LYS A 85 23.70 -34.80 11.83
N PRO A 86 22.48 -34.79 11.22
CA PRO A 86 21.97 -33.65 10.46
C PRO A 86 21.32 -32.63 11.41
N ALA A 87 21.88 -31.42 11.46
CA ALA A 87 21.16 -30.23 11.86
C ALA A 87 20.97 -29.40 10.59
N GLU A 88 19.72 -29.01 10.30
CA GLU A 88 19.39 -28.11 9.19
C GLU A 88 20.23 -26.84 9.26
N GLU A 89 21.20 -26.74 8.34
CA GLU A 89 22.05 -25.58 8.19
C GLU A 89 21.22 -24.49 7.51
N LEU A 90 20.73 -23.55 8.30
CA LEU A 90 20.09 -22.32 7.84
C LEU A 90 21.09 -21.52 6.98
N ILE A 91 21.02 -21.71 5.66
CA ILE A 91 21.74 -20.90 4.68
C ILE A 91 21.21 -19.46 4.78
N ILE A 92 21.93 -18.59 5.48
CA ILE A 92 21.66 -17.15 5.49
C ILE A 92 22.13 -16.59 4.14
N GLN A 93 21.23 -16.60 3.15
CA GLN A 93 21.46 -15.91 1.89
C GLN A 93 21.56 -14.40 2.17
N GLY A 94 22.66 -13.77 1.75
CA GLY A 94 22.75 -12.31 1.74
C GLY A 94 21.63 -11.70 0.89
N PRO A 95 21.16 -10.47 1.20
CA PRO A 95 20.08 -9.85 0.46
C PRO A 95 20.45 -9.76 -1.04
N LYS A 96 19.55 -10.22 -1.92
CA LYS A 96 19.71 -10.12 -3.37
C LYS A 96 19.97 -8.66 -3.76
N SER A 97 20.89 -8.40 -4.68
CA SER A 97 21.11 -7.05 -5.23
C SER A 97 19.81 -6.48 -5.81
N ALA A 98 19.56 -5.18 -5.62
CA ALA A 98 18.37 -4.49 -6.10
C ALA A 98 18.15 -4.65 -7.62
N GLU A 99 19.23 -4.75 -8.40
CA GLU A 99 19.16 -4.96 -9.85
C GLU A 99 18.64 -6.36 -10.23
N LYS A 100 19.03 -7.38 -9.46
CA LYS A 100 18.52 -8.75 -9.65
C LYS A 100 17.06 -8.84 -9.25
N MET A 101 16.67 -8.15 -8.17
CA MET A 101 15.27 -8.08 -7.74
C MET A 101 14.36 -7.37 -8.76
N GLN A 102 14.87 -6.35 -9.46
CA GLN A 102 14.12 -5.69 -10.54
C GLN A 102 13.98 -6.57 -11.79
N ARG A 103 15.02 -7.32 -12.17
CA ARG A 103 14.96 -8.23 -13.34
C ARG A 103 14.09 -9.45 -13.11
N GLU A 104 14.06 -9.97 -11.88
CA GLU A 104 13.20 -11.10 -11.48
C GLU A 104 11.78 -10.64 -11.10
N ARG A 105 11.45 -9.36 -11.27
CA ARG A 105 10.16 -8.82 -10.88
C ARG A 105 9.04 -9.39 -11.77
N PRO A 106 7.99 -9.98 -11.18
CA PRO A 106 6.81 -10.45 -11.89
C PRO A 106 6.11 -9.35 -12.70
N SER A 107 5.39 -9.75 -13.75
CA SER A 107 4.59 -8.79 -14.54
C SER A 107 3.45 -8.21 -13.69
N SER A 108 3.15 -6.93 -13.92
CA SER A 108 2.00 -6.25 -13.30
C SER A 108 0.66 -6.82 -13.80
N ASP A 109 0.63 -7.37 -15.01
CA ASP A 109 -0.57 -7.88 -15.68
C ASP A 109 -0.98 -9.31 -15.25
N GLU A 110 -0.30 -9.89 -14.27
CA GLU A 110 -0.67 -11.21 -13.74
C GLU A 110 -2.10 -11.21 -13.16
N PRO A 111 -2.85 -12.31 -13.29
CA PRO A 111 -4.23 -12.38 -12.80
C PRO A 111 -4.26 -12.15 -11.29
N ARG A 112 -5.12 -11.22 -10.87
CA ARG A 112 -5.27 -10.83 -9.47
C ARG A 112 -6.15 -11.85 -8.74
N GLN A 113 -5.73 -12.28 -7.56
CA GLN A 113 -6.47 -13.21 -6.71
C GLN A 113 -7.13 -12.47 -5.55
N LEU A 114 -8.29 -12.93 -5.11
CA LEU A 114 -8.98 -12.39 -3.95
C LEU A 114 -8.22 -12.76 -2.67
N LEU A 115 -7.92 -11.76 -1.85
CA LEU A 115 -7.30 -11.99 -0.54
C LEU A 115 -8.36 -12.42 0.48
N PRO A 116 -8.05 -13.38 1.37
CA PRO A 116 -8.97 -13.81 2.42
C PRO A 116 -9.25 -12.68 3.40
N ILE A 117 -10.53 -12.43 3.68
CA ILE A 117 -10.99 -11.38 4.60
C ILE A 117 -11.29 -12.01 5.96
N LYS A 118 -10.63 -11.50 6.99
CA LYS A 118 -10.89 -11.79 8.41
C LYS A 118 -11.69 -10.62 8.99
N VAL A 119 -12.89 -10.91 9.46
CA VAL A 119 -13.78 -9.91 10.08
C VAL A 119 -13.61 -10.00 11.59
N SER A 120 -13.42 -8.87 12.26
CA SER A 120 -13.38 -8.86 13.72
C SER A 120 -14.78 -8.99 14.30
N ARG A 121 -14.90 -9.71 15.44
CA ARG A 121 -16.16 -9.82 16.20
C ARG A 121 -16.77 -8.46 16.54
N SER A 122 -15.94 -7.46 16.80
CA SER A 122 -16.38 -6.09 17.07
C SER A 122 -17.04 -5.41 15.86
N LEU A 123 -16.59 -5.71 14.63
CA LEU A 123 -17.21 -5.21 13.40
C LEU A 123 -18.55 -5.90 13.15
N GLU A 124 -18.61 -7.23 13.32
CA GLU A 124 -19.86 -7.99 13.20
C GLU A 124 -20.95 -7.41 14.12
N GLN A 125 -20.63 -7.21 15.40
CA GLN A 125 -21.54 -6.61 16.38
C GLN A 125 -21.93 -5.16 16.02
N ALA A 126 -21.01 -4.36 15.48
CA ALA A 126 -21.31 -3.00 15.07
C ALA A 126 -22.30 -2.98 13.88
N LEU A 127 -22.13 -3.87 12.91
CA LEU A 127 -23.01 -4.00 11.77
C LEU A 127 -24.39 -4.54 12.17
N GLU A 128 -24.46 -5.52 13.07
CA GLU A 128 -25.73 -6.03 13.63
C GLU A 128 -26.52 -4.92 14.33
N LYS A 129 -25.87 -4.12 15.18
CA LYS A 129 -26.51 -2.99 15.86
C LYS A 129 -27.05 -1.94 14.88
N LEU A 130 -26.29 -1.59 13.85
CA LEU A 130 -26.74 -0.65 12.82
C LEU A 130 -27.94 -1.19 12.04
N ASN A 131 -27.97 -2.49 11.76
CA ASN A 131 -29.11 -3.15 11.11
C ASN A 131 -30.35 -3.16 12.02
N LEU A 132 -30.20 -3.39 13.33
CA LEU A 132 -31.30 -3.35 14.30
C LEU A 132 -31.86 -1.93 14.46
N SER A 133 -31.00 -0.92 14.60
CA SER A 133 -31.43 0.49 14.67
C SER A 133 -32.16 0.96 13.40
N SER A 134 -31.89 0.35 12.25
CA SER A 134 -32.65 0.63 11.02
C SER A 134 -34.02 -0.06 10.96
N LYS A 135 -34.27 -1.07 11.82
CA LYS A 135 -35.54 -1.81 11.90
C LYS A 135 -36.48 -1.31 13.00
N ASP A 136 -35.97 -0.67 14.05
CA ASP A 136 -36.79 -0.12 15.14
C ASP A 136 -37.60 1.14 14.76
N GLU A 137 -37.41 1.69 13.55
CA GLU A 137 -38.22 2.76 12.92
C GLU A 137 -39.31 2.19 11.99
N ALA A 138 -39.97 1.10 12.37
CA ALA A 138 -41.16 0.61 11.67
C ALA A 138 -42.20 0.10 12.68
N PRO A 139 -43.41 0.68 12.77
CA PRO A 139 -44.47 0.09 13.55
C PRO A 139 -44.89 -1.23 12.90
N GLU A 140 -45.08 -2.23 13.76
CA GLU A 140 -45.54 -3.56 13.42
C GLU A 140 -46.94 -3.52 12.78
N GLY A 141 -47.09 -4.21 11.66
CA GLY A 141 -48.35 -4.39 10.96
C GLY A 141 -48.24 -5.54 9.97
N SER A 142 -48.72 -6.71 10.41
CA SER A 142 -48.74 -8.01 9.71
C SER A 142 -49.58 -8.01 8.43
N CYS A 143 -49.03 -8.52 7.31
CA CYS A 143 -49.41 -9.77 6.63
C CYS A 143 -49.11 -9.78 5.10
N THR A 144 -48.43 -10.85 4.68
CA THR A 144 -48.44 -11.56 3.37
C THR A 144 -48.30 -10.82 2.03
N GLY A 145 -47.32 -11.27 1.22
CA GLY A 145 -47.41 -11.32 -0.24
C GLY A 145 -46.42 -10.43 -1.00
N ALA A 146 -45.60 -11.05 -1.84
CA ALA A 146 -44.60 -10.40 -2.68
C ALA A 146 -45.18 -9.36 -3.66
N SER A 147 -44.65 -8.13 -3.68
CA SER A 147 -44.42 -7.31 -4.88
C SER A 147 -43.74 -5.99 -4.50
N ALA A 148 -43.30 -5.23 -5.52
CA ALA A 148 -42.49 -4.02 -5.48
C ALA A 148 -42.74 -3.08 -4.29
N ALA A 149 -41.65 -2.51 -3.76
CA ALA A 149 -41.63 -1.56 -2.65
C ALA A 149 -42.67 -0.45 -2.82
N GLN A 150 -43.84 -0.64 -2.19
CA GLN A 150 -44.92 0.33 -2.16
C GLN A 150 -44.47 1.52 -1.32
N VAL A 151 -44.42 2.71 -1.94
CA VAL A 151 -44.07 3.96 -1.25
C VAL A 151 -45.15 4.22 -0.18
N ARG A 152 -44.75 4.44 1.07
CA ARG A 152 -45.69 4.71 2.17
C ARG A 152 -46.17 6.17 2.12
N ALA A 153 -47.46 6.39 2.37
CA ALA A 153 -47.98 7.73 2.58
C ALA A 153 -47.20 8.43 3.71
N GLY A 154 -46.79 9.69 3.49
CA GLY A 154 -45.85 10.43 4.32
C GLY A 154 -44.40 10.46 3.81
N THR A 155 -44.05 9.73 2.75
CA THR A 155 -42.69 9.75 2.19
C THR A 155 -42.40 11.08 1.49
N THR A 156 -41.33 11.78 1.87
CA THR A 156 -40.93 13.04 1.21
C THR A 156 -40.21 12.79 -0.11
N CYS A 157 -40.37 13.69 -1.06
CA CYS A 157 -39.66 13.66 -2.33
C CYS A 157 -38.15 13.84 -2.09
N LYS A 158 -37.33 13.01 -2.73
CA LYS A 158 -35.86 13.02 -2.58
C LYS A 158 -35.14 13.90 -3.59
N ASN A 159 -35.86 14.53 -4.51
CA ASN A 159 -35.27 15.48 -5.44
C ASN A 159 -34.88 16.78 -4.70
N ALA A 160 -33.71 17.34 -5.02
CA ALA A 160 -33.19 18.53 -4.35
C ALA A 160 -34.14 19.74 -4.48
N ALA A 161 -34.41 20.44 -3.38
CA ALA A 161 -35.39 21.54 -3.25
C ALA A 161 -36.88 21.14 -3.32
N CYS A 162 -37.22 19.90 -3.66
CA CYS A 162 -38.62 19.46 -3.63
C CYS A 162 -39.04 19.08 -2.20
N LYS A 163 -40.11 19.69 -1.70
CA LYS A 163 -40.66 19.44 -0.36
C LYS A 163 -41.98 18.67 -0.37
N ALA A 164 -42.36 18.11 -1.53
CA ALA A 164 -43.60 17.36 -1.67
C ALA A 164 -43.60 16.09 -0.80
N ILE A 165 -44.78 15.73 -0.31
CA ILE A 165 -45.01 14.55 0.53
C ILE A 165 -45.96 13.63 -0.23
N TYR A 166 -45.57 12.37 -0.38
CA TYR A 166 -46.38 11.34 -1.01
C TYR A 166 -47.62 11.06 -0.16
N GLN A 167 -48.81 11.34 -0.67
CA GLN A 167 -50.10 11.06 0.00
C GLN A 167 -50.85 9.90 -0.68
N GLY A 168 -50.47 9.55 -1.91
CA GLY A 168 -51.07 8.49 -2.70
C GLY A 168 -50.60 8.56 -4.16
N PRO A 169 -51.18 7.74 -5.05
CA PRO A 169 -50.89 7.76 -6.48
C PRO A 169 -51.17 9.12 -7.14
N GLU A 170 -52.05 9.95 -6.56
CA GLU A 170 -52.26 11.32 -7.02
C GLU A 170 -51.01 12.20 -6.89
N SER A 171 -50.15 11.93 -5.89
CA SER A 171 -48.89 12.68 -5.70
C SER A 171 -47.89 12.41 -6.83
N ASP A 172 -48.00 11.29 -7.55
CA ASP A 172 -47.17 11.01 -8.72
C ASP A 172 -47.52 11.87 -9.94
N ALA A 173 -48.76 12.39 -9.99
CA ALA A 173 -49.24 13.25 -11.07
C ALA A 173 -48.80 14.71 -10.90
N GLU A 174 -48.34 15.11 -9.70
CA GLU A 174 -47.83 16.45 -9.45
C GLU A 174 -46.47 16.69 -10.12
N VAL A 175 -46.22 17.95 -10.51
CA VAL A 175 -44.96 18.35 -11.14
C VAL A 175 -43.91 18.61 -10.07
N CYS A 176 -42.85 17.80 -10.07
CA CYS A 176 -41.72 17.98 -9.17
C CYS A 176 -40.78 19.06 -9.71
N THR A 177 -40.61 20.16 -8.97
CA THR A 177 -39.57 21.17 -9.24
C THR A 177 -38.34 20.91 -8.38
N PHE A 178 -37.16 20.79 -9.02
CA PHE A 178 -35.92 20.42 -8.36
C PHE A 178 -34.67 20.93 -9.07
N HIS A 179 -33.53 20.83 -8.39
CA HIS A 179 -32.22 21.04 -9.02
C HIS A 179 -31.62 19.69 -9.48
N PRO A 180 -31.35 19.47 -10.78
CA PRO A 180 -30.64 18.29 -11.26
C PRO A 180 -29.13 18.36 -11.02
N GLY A 181 -28.60 19.55 -10.72
CA GLY A 181 -27.20 19.78 -10.41
C GLY A 181 -26.83 19.42 -8.98
N VAL A 182 -25.53 19.54 -8.68
CA VAL A 182 -24.98 19.28 -7.34
C VAL A 182 -24.76 20.61 -6.59
N PRO A 183 -24.80 20.60 -5.25
CA PRO A 183 -24.43 21.77 -4.46
C PRO A 183 -22.94 22.05 -4.60
N VAL A 184 -22.57 23.30 -4.85
CA VAL A 184 -21.19 23.78 -4.96
C VAL A 184 -20.93 24.81 -3.89
N PHE A 185 -19.84 24.61 -3.14
CA PHE A 185 -19.37 25.53 -2.11
C PHE A 185 -17.91 25.90 -2.39
N HIS A 186 -17.69 27.06 -3.03
CA HIS A 186 -16.35 27.59 -3.29
C HIS A 186 -16.31 29.07 -2.93
N GLU A 187 -15.18 29.54 -2.36
CA GLU A 187 -14.92 30.96 -2.12
C GLU A 187 -16.01 31.69 -1.31
N GLY A 188 -16.63 30.99 -0.35
CA GLY A 188 -17.72 31.54 0.48
C GLY A 188 -19.08 31.65 -0.21
N MET A 189 -19.16 31.26 -1.49
CA MET A 189 -20.40 31.21 -2.27
C MET A 189 -20.99 29.80 -2.27
N LYS A 190 -22.31 29.73 -2.26
CA LYS A 190 -23.12 28.51 -2.25
C LYS A 190 -24.12 28.58 -3.41
N TYR A 191 -24.15 27.56 -4.27
CA TYR A 191 -25.07 27.52 -5.41
C TYR A 191 -25.22 26.11 -5.96
N TRP A 192 -26.26 25.92 -6.78
CA TRP A 192 -26.45 24.70 -7.55
C TRP A 192 -25.77 24.78 -8.91
N SER A 193 -25.03 23.74 -9.29
CA SER A 193 -24.35 23.70 -10.59
C SER A 193 -25.30 23.79 -11.79
N CYS A 194 -26.60 23.53 -11.63
CA CYS A 194 -27.57 23.61 -12.73
C CYS A 194 -27.93 25.04 -13.15
N CYS A 195 -27.97 25.98 -12.19
CA CYS A 195 -28.52 27.32 -12.42
C CYS A 195 -27.57 28.43 -11.99
N GLY A 196 -26.53 28.13 -11.21
CA GLY A 196 -25.50 29.10 -10.85
C GLY A 196 -26.00 30.26 -9.98
N VAL A 197 -27.16 30.11 -9.31
CA VAL A 197 -27.71 31.16 -8.44
C VAL A 197 -26.91 31.21 -7.14
N LYS A 198 -26.01 32.19 -7.04
CA LYS A 198 -25.06 32.34 -5.93
C LYS A 198 -25.69 33.00 -4.71
N THR A 199 -25.50 32.38 -3.54
CA THR A 199 -25.80 32.96 -2.23
C THR A 199 -24.59 32.82 -1.32
N THR A 200 -24.46 33.72 -0.35
CA THR A 200 -23.46 33.59 0.73
C THR A 200 -24.08 32.90 1.94
N ASP A 201 -25.38 33.11 2.17
CA ASP A 201 -26.15 32.50 3.26
C ASP A 201 -26.61 31.06 2.92
N PHE A 202 -26.54 30.16 3.91
CA PHE A 202 -26.87 28.74 3.75
C PHE A 202 -28.38 28.48 3.79
N SER A 203 -29.12 29.22 4.61
CA SER A 203 -30.58 29.08 4.69
C SER A 203 -31.21 29.50 3.36
N THR A 204 -30.76 30.63 2.81
CA THR A 204 -31.17 31.13 1.49
C THR A 204 -30.86 30.11 0.39
N PHE A 205 -29.73 29.40 0.47
CA PHE A 205 -29.37 28.33 -0.47
C PHE A 205 -30.35 27.13 -0.42
N LEU A 206 -30.73 26.69 0.79
CA LEU A 206 -31.68 25.59 0.97
C LEU A 206 -33.11 25.93 0.51
N GLU A 207 -33.46 27.22 0.55
CA GLU A 207 -34.77 27.73 0.13
C GLU A 207 -34.88 28.05 -1.36
N GLN A 208 -33.77 27.92 -2.12
CA GLN A 208 -33.79 28.17 -3.57
C GLN A 208 -34.80 27.24 -4.28
N PRO A 209 -35.71 27.79 -5.11
CA PRO A 209 -36.64 26.99 -5.87
C PRO A 209 -35.91 26.20 -6.96
N GLY A 210 -36.38 24.97 -7.21
CA GLY A 210 -35.81 24.09 -8.22
C GLY A 210 -35.73 24.73 -9.61
N CYS A 211 -34.62 24.51 -10.31
CA CYS A 211 -34.34 25.06 -11.64
C CYS A 211 -34.92 24.21 -12.80
N SER A 212 -35.48 23.03 -12.51
CA SER A 212 -36.00 22.10 -13.51
C SER A 212 -37.25 21.39 -13.00
N SER A 213 -38.09 20.92 -13.92
CA SER A 213 -39.33 20.21 -13.60
C SER A 213 -39.29 18.77 -14.10
N GLY A 214 -39.90 17.85 -13.36
CA GLY A 214 -39.96 16.44 -13.72
C GLY A 214 -40.91 15.64 -12.82
N ARG A 215 -40.66 14.33 -12.71
CA ARG A 215 -41.44 13.44 -11.84
C ARG A 215 -40.82 13.35 -10.45
N HIS A 216 -41.66 13.19 -9.44
CA HIS A 216 -41.21 12.97 -8.08
C HIS A 216 -40.40 11.69 -7.95
N CYS A 217 -39.42 11.72 -7.04
CA CYS A 217 -38.60 10.57 -6.69
C CYS A 217 -38.83 10.22 -5.22
N TRP A 218 -39.63 9.18 -4.98
CA TRP A 218 -40.03 8.76 -3.62
C TRP A 218 -39.15 7.64 -3.07
N THR A 219 -38.79 6.70 -3.95
CA THR A 219 -37.76 5.71 -3.67
C THR A 219 -36.40 6.37 -3.85
N GLY A 220 -35.41 6.04 -3.01
CA GLY A 220 -34.06 6.56 -3.27
C GLY A 220 -33.65 6.14 -4.67
N LYS A 221 -33.18 7.07 -5.51
CA LYS A 221 -32.38 6.71 -6.69
C LYS A 221 -31.40 5.65 -6.22
N GLY A 222 -31.50 4.43 -6.77
CA GLY A 222 -30.84 3.25 -6.25
C GLY A 222 -29.41 3.62 -5.88
N GLN A 223 -29.12 3.59 -4.57
CA GLN A 223 -27.96 4.20 -3.93
C GLN A 223 -26.82 4.48 -4.92
N ASP A 224 -26.79 5.69 -5.48
CA ASP A 224 -25.68 6.10 -6.35
C ASP A 224 -24.42 5.93 -5.52
N LYS A 225 -23.61 4.94 -5.92
CA LYS A 225 -22.37 4.55 -5.25
C LYS A 225 -21.47 5.77 -5.24
N LYS A 226 -21.36 6.43 -4.09
CA LYS A 226 -20.57 7.66 -3.98
C LYS A 226 -19.11 7.23 -3.83
N ALA A 227 -18.31 7.44 -4.87
CA ALA A 227 -16.87 7.29 -4.77
C ALA A 227 -16.33 8.33 -3.77
N VAL A 228 -15.60 7.88 -2.76
CA VAL A 228 -15.05 8.71 -1.68
C VAL A 228 -13.56 8.43 -1.56
N SER A 229 -12.77 9.49 -1.38
CA SER A 229 -11.36 9.36 -0.99
C SER A 229 -11.26 9.03 0.50
N CYS A 230 -10.59 7.93 0.85
CA CYS A 230 -10.28 7.59 2.23
C CYS A 230 -8.85 8.02 2.58
N ARG A 231 -8.61 8.33 3.87
CA ARG A 231 -7.24 8.39 4.37
C ARG A 231 -6.62 7.00 4.30
N GLN A 232 -5.40 6.92 3.80
CA GLN A 232 -4.60 5.70 3.77
C GLN A 232 -3.31 5.91 4.55
N ASP A 233 -2.80 4.84 5.12
CA ASP A 233 -1.50 4.79 5.79
C ASP A 233 -0.86 3.42 5.54
N TRP A 234 0.45 3.32 5.72
CA TRP A 234 1.14 2.04 5.62
C TRP A 234 2.32 1.98 6.57
N HIS A 235 2.57 0.78 7.06
CA HIS A 235 3.76 0.47 7.83
C HIS A 235 4.29 -0.90 7.41
N GLN A 236 5.48 -1.26 7.90
CA GLN A 236 6.10 -2.53 7.54
C GLN A 236 6.90 -3.12 8.68
N THR A 237 7.06 -4.43 8.62
CA THR A 237 8.04 -5.20 9.39
C THR A 237 9.13 -5.71 8.43
N SER A 238 10.06 -6.53 8.91
CA SER A 238 11.05 -7.17 8.04
C SER A 238 10.42 -8.08 6.98
N SER A 239 9.26 -8.69 7.28
CA SER A 239 8.61 -9.72 6.46
C SER A 239 7.25 -9.33 5.89
N GLN A 240 6.63 -8.25 6.37
CA GLN A 240 5.28 -7.86 5.97
C GLN A 240 5.18 -6.36 5.70
N VAL A 241 4.23 -5.99 4.84
CA VAL A 241 3.74 -4.62 4.65
C VAL A 241 2.27 -4.60 5.01
N VAL A 242 1.84 -3.61 5.79
CA VAL A 242 0.44 -3.45 6.17
C VAL A 242 -0.06 -2.13 5.60
N VAL A 243 -1.07 -2.19 4.74
CA VAL A 243 -1.76 -1.02 4.18
C VAL A 243 -3.07 -0.84 4.94
N THR A 244 -3.25 0.33 5.55
CA THR A 244 -4.44 0.66 6.33
C THR A 244 -5.31 1.65 5.57
N VAL A 245 -6.58 1.30 5.37
CA VAL A 245 -7.61 2.18 4.82
C VAL A 245 -8.57 2.56 5.94
N TYR A 246 -8.67 3.85 6.24
CA TYR A 246 -9.59 4.33 7.27
C TYR A 246 -10.99 4.49 6.67
N ALA A 247 -11.83 3.48 6.93
CA ALA A 247 -13.22 3.41 6.53
C ALA A 247 -14.05 2.92 7.73
N LYS A 248 -15.09 3.67 8.09
CA LYS A 248 -15.93 3.36 9.25
C LYS A 248 -17.00 2.34 8.88
N ASN A 249 -17.10 1.27 9.66
CA ASN A 249 -18.05 0.17 9.47
C ASN A 249 -18.02 -0.37 8.03
N PRO A 250 -16.86 -0.89 7.56
CA PRO A 250 -16.76 -1.51 6.25
C PRO A 250 -17.70 -2.72 6.16
N LEU A 251 -18.27 -2.95 4.98
CA LEU A 251 -19.19 -4.04 4.69
C LEU A 251 -18.41 -5.21 4.06
N PRO A 252 -18.11 -6.29 4.79
CA PRO A 252 -17.20 -7.34 4.31
C PRO A 252 -17.74 -8.11 3.11
N THR A 253 -19.06 -8.32 3.05
CA THR A 253 -19.73 -9.06 1.95
C THR A 253 -19.76 -8.30 0.63
N LEU A 254 -19.64 -6.97 0.68
CA LEU A 254 -19.69 -6.09 -0.49
C LEU A 254 -18.31 -5.54 -0.88
N SER A 255 -17.33 -5.67 0.02
CA SER A 255 -15.95 -5.23 -0.19
C SER A 255 -15.12 -6.37 -0.77
N SER A 256 -14.15 -6.03 -1.62
CA SER A 256 -13.23 -6.99 -2.23
C SER A 256 -11.84 -6.40 -2.30
N VAL A 257 -10.83 -7.17 -1.92
CA VAL A 257 -9.43 -6.82 -2.10
C VAL A 257 -8.78 -7.92 -2.93
N LYS A 258 -8.18 -7.52 -4.05
CA LYS A 258 -7.48 -8.43 -4.95
C LYS A 258 -6.02 -8.04 -5.03
N ALA A 259 -5.13 -9.02 -5.15
CA ALA A 259 -3.73 -8.75 -5.37
C ALA A 259 -3.13 -9.79 -6.30
N ASN A 260 -2.13 -9.39 -7.07
CA ASN A 260 -1.16 -10.31 -7.63
C ASN A 260 0.18 -10.10 -6.89
N ARG A 261 1.30 -10.55 -7.45
CA ARG A 261 2.60 -10.45 -6.79
C ARG A 261 3.16 -9.02 -6.70
N THR A 262 2.60 -8.08 -7.45
CA THR A 262 3.18 -6.75 -7.69
C THR A 262 2.16 -5.61 -7.66
N VAL A 263 0.86 -5.91 -7.67
CA VAL A 263 -0.26 -4.96 -7.70
C VAL A 263 -1.28 -5.33 -6.63
N LEU A 264 -1.78 -4.29 -5.94
CA LEU A 264 -2.89 -4.39 -4.99
C LEU A 264 -4.08 -3.56 -5.51
N GLU A 265 -5.24 -4.20 -5.66
CA GLU A 265 -6.51 -3.59 -6.00
C GLU A 265 -7.45 -3.64 -4.79
N VAL A 266 -7.88 -2.48 -4.32
CA VAL A 266 -8.70 -2.31 -3.13
C VAL A 266 -10.05 -1.75 -3.53
N HIS A 267 -11.13 -2.45 -3.15
CA HIS A 267 -12.50 -1.97 -3.32
C HIS A 267 -13.25 -2.19 -2.00
N VAL A 268 -13.45 -1.11 -1.24
CA VAL A 268 -14.09 -1.14 0.08
C VAL A 268 -15.40 -0.37 0.03
N ILE A 269 -16.49 -1.05 0.40
CA ILE A 269 -17.80 -0.43 0.56
C ILE A 269 -18.06 -0.26 2.05
N PHE A 270 -18.48 0.94 2.46
CA PHE A 270 -18.72 1.29 3.85
C PHE A 270 -19.88 2.29 3.98
N GLU A 271 -20.46 2.38 5.18
CA GLU A 271 -21.60 3.27 5.47
C GLU A 271 -22.73 3.17 4.42
N GLY A 272 -23.05 1.96 3.97
CA GLY A 272 -24.11 1.66 3.02
C GLY A 272 -23.72 1.84 1.55
N ASN A 273 -23.36 3.05 1.14
CA ASN A 273 -23.19 3.41 -0.28
C ASN A 273 -21.87 4.11 -0.62
N LYS A 274 -20.97 4.32 0.34
CA LYS A 274 -19.66 4.93 0.06
C LYS A 274 -18.72 3.85 -0.46
N ILE A 275 -18.02 4.17 -1.54
CA ILE A 275 -17.04 3.28 -2.16
C ILE A 275 -15.68 3.95 -2.15
N PHE A 276 -14.71 3.24 -1.60
CA PHE A 276 -13.31 3.53 -1.76
C PHE A 276 -12.70 2.55 -2.77
N GLN A 277 -12.03 3.07 -3.80
CA GLN A 277 -11.33 2.27 -4.79
C GLN A 277 -9.90 2.80 -4.97
N ALA A 278 -8.93 1.89 -4.94
CA ALA A 278 -7.52 2.21 -5.19
C ALA A 278 -6.81 1.04 -5.87
N GLU A 279 -5.85 1.35 -6.72
CA GLU A 279 -4.92 0.39 -7.31
C GLU A 279 -3.50 0.87 -7.00
N LEU A 280 -2.66 0.00 -6.46
CA LEU A 280 -1.30 0.32 -6.02
C LEU A 280 -0.29 -0.60 -6.70
N ASP A 281 0.67 0.00 -7.40
CA ASP A 281 1.83 -0.70 -7.97
C ASP A 281 2.91 -0.87 -6.89
N LEU A 282 2.94 -2.01 -6.21
CA LEU A 282 3.77 -2.24 -5.04
C LEU A 282 5.27 -2.12 -5.34
N TRP A 283 6.06 -1.54 -4.46
CA TRP A 283 7.51 -1.40 -4.66
C TRP A 283 8.24 -2.76 -4.71
N GLY A 284 7.84 -3.69 -3.84
CA GLY A 284 8.42 -5.05 -3.77
C GLY A 284 7.49 -6.11 -4.33
N VAL A 285 7.87 -7.37 -4.11
CA VAL A 285 7.11 -8.56 -4.51
C VAL A 285 6.49 -9.19 -3.27
N ILE A 286 5.24 -9.64 -3.37
CA ILE A 286 4.49 -10.24 -2.27
C ILE A 286 4.14 -11.70 -2.53
N GLU A 287 3.94 -12.45 -1.45
CA GLU A 287 3.37 -13.80 -1.44
C GLU A 287 1.86 -13.70 -1.17
N ILE A 288 1.05 -14.06 -2.17
CA ILE A 288 -0.41 -13.92 -2.13
C ILE A 288 -1.02 -14.84 -1.07
N GLU A 289 -0.56 -16.10 -1.00
CA GLU A 289 -1.14 -17.14 -0.12
C GLU A 289 -1.07 -16.80 1.37
N LYS A 290 -0.06 -16.04 1.79
CA LYS A 290 0.14 -15.61 3.19
C LYS A 290 -0.40 -14.20 3.46
N SER A 291 -0.91 -13.53 2.44
CA SER A 291 -1.48 -12.20 2.54
C SER A 291 -2.97 -12.29 2.87
N PHE A 292 -3.47 -11.36 3.68
CA PHE A 292 -4.88 -11.36 4.12
C PHE A 292 -5.35 -9.96 4.48
N VAL A 293 -6.66 -9.79 4.56
CA VAL A 293 -7.31 -8.55 4.98
C VAL A 293 -7.92 -8.75 6.36
N SER A 294 -7.76 -7.76 7.24
CA SER A 294 -8.41 -7.69 8.54
C SER A 294 -9.34 -6.48 8.56
N MET A 295 -10.62 -6.70 8.82
CA MET A 295 -11.61 -5.62 8.89
C MET A 295 -12.06 -5.41 10.33
N VAL A 296 -11.98 -4.16 10.78
CA VAL A 296 -12.42 -3.71 12.10
C VAL A 296 -13.38 -2.50 11.93
N PRO A 297 -14.12 -2.08 12.98
CA PRO A 297 -15.10 -0.99 12.86
C PRO A 297 -14.55 0.34 12.32
N THR A 298 -13.26 0.60 12.50
CA THR A 298 -12.66 1.90 12.18
C THR A 298 -11.77 1.90 10.93
N LYS A 299 -11.37 0.72 10.44
CA LYS A 299 -10.39 0.59 9.37
C LYS A 299 -10.39 -0.81 8.74
N VAL A 300 -9.81 -0.89 7.55
CA VAL A 300 -9.46 -2.11 6.84
C VAL A 300 -7.93 -2.19 6.78
N GLU A 301 -7.34 -3.25 7.32
CA GLU A 301 -5.90 -3.49 7.31
C GLU A 301 -5.58 -4.63 6.34
N ILE A 302 -4.77 -4.34 5.33
CA ILE A 302 -4.35 -5.29 4.30
C ILE A 302 -2.91 -5.68 4.61
N THR A 303 -2.72 -6.89 5.11
CA THR A 303 -1.40 -7.44 5.44
C THR A 303 -0.86 -8.22 4.26
N LEU A 304 0.20 -7.71 3.65
CA LEU A 304 0.89 -8.31 2.53
C LEU A 304 2.20 -8.95 3.01
N CYS A 305 2.37 -10.24 2.75
CA CYS A 305 3.61 -10.94 3.06
C CYS A 305 4.65 -10.66 1.97
N LYS A 306 5.84 -10.19 2.34
CA LYS A 306 6.93 -9.92 1.39
C LYS A 306 7.54 -11.26 0.94
N ALA A 307 7.76 -11.41 -0.36
CA ALA A 307 8.45 -12.59 -0.92
C ALA A 307 9.93 -12.64 -0.54
N SER A 308 10.53 -11.49 -0.24
CA SER A 308 11.90 -11.39 0.27
C SER A 308 11.92 -10.50 1.51
N PRO A 309 12.54 -10.95 2.62
CA PRO A 309 12.70 -10.11 3.81
C PRO A 309 13.56 -8.88 3.47
N GLY A 310 13.15 -7.72 3.97
CA GLY A 310 13.82 -6.45 3.68
C GLY A 310 12.91 -5.25 3.91
N SER A 311 13.50 -4.06 3.97
CA SER A 311 12.76 -2.80 4.13
C SER A 311 12.42 -2.19 2.76
N TRP A 312 11.18 -1.82 2.56
CA TRP A 312 10.71 -1.08 1.40
C TRP A 312 10.89 0.41 1.66
N VAL A 313 11.57 1.13 0.75
CA VAL A 313 11.77 2.59 0.90
C VAL A 313 10.45 3.36 0.72
N ARG A 314 9.51 2.78 -0.03
CA ARG A 314 8.19 3.33 -0.35
C ARG A 314 7.21 2.19 -0.61
N LEU A 315 5.92 2.50 -0.53
CA LEU A 315 4.87 1.51 -0.82
C LEU A 315 4.75 1.23 -2.31
N GLU A 316 4.82 2.28 -3.14
CA GLU A 316 4.54 2.20 -4.58
C GLU A 316 5.78 2.46 -5.43
N LEU A 317 5.80 1.90 -6.63
CA LEU A 317 6.77 2.28 -7.66
C LEU A 317 6.52 3.73 -8.10
N PRO A 318 7.58 4.52 -8.39
CA PRO A 318 7.39 5.82 -8.99
C PRO A 318 6.75 5.61 -10.37
N GLN A 319 5.55 6.17 -10.56
CA GLN A 319 4.93 6.20 -11.87
C GLN A 319 5.88 6.92 -12.85
N SER A 320 6.23 6.26 -13.95
CA SER A 320 6.89 6.93 -15.07
C SER A 320 5.89 7.98 -15.59
N ARG A 321 6.15 9.26 -15.29
CA ARG A 321 5.46 10.36 -15.97
C ARG A 321 5.87 10.42 -17.42
#